data_AF-A0A432FC38-F1
#
_entry.id   AF-A0A432FC38-F1
#
_cell.length_a   1.000
_cell.length_b   1.000
_cell.length_c   1.000
_cell.angle_alpha   90.00
_cell.angle_beta   90.00
_cell.angle_gamma   90.00
#
_symmetry.space_group_name_H-M   'P 1'
#
loop_
_entity.id
_entity.type
_entity.pdbx_description
1 polymer ?
#
loop_
_entity_poly.entity_id
_entity_poly.type
_entity_poly.pdbx_seq_one_letter_code
_entity_poly.pdbx_strand_id
1 'polypeptide(L)'
;RLAKRNRLLLVIDPVMLSSSGTPLLKPSAAQALAKRLLPLAMLVTPNLDEAAALAKRRVREPEEMREAARAIHGRFGGAVLVKGGHMKTTEAIDLFYDGREEFLLSAPRVRGVAPPGTGCTYSAAITAFLAKGERLPRAVELAKQHMVEAFSGVFRVGKHRFLG
;
A
#
# COMPACT_ATOMS: atom_id res chain seq x y z
N ARG A 1 -15.93 12.14 16.38
CA ARG A 1 -14.84 11.16 16.56
C ARG A 1 -15.09 10.01 15.59
N LEU A 2 -14.29 9.87 14.52
CA LEU A 2 -14.43 8.80 13.51
C LEU A 2 -14.48 7.40 14.15
N ALA A 3 -13.73 7.20 15.24
CA ALA A 3 -13.73 5.97 16.04
C ALA A 3 -15.08 5.56 16.68
N LYS A 4 -16.08 6.47 16.79
CA LYS A 4 -17.40 6.15 17.36
C LYS A 4 -18.42 5.66 16.31
N ARG A 5 -18.08 5.67 15.02
CA ARG A 5 -18.95 5.14 13.95
C ARG A 5 -18.53 3.71 13.64
N ASN A 6 -19.33 2.76 14.12
CA ASN A 6 -19.12 1.31 14.09
C ASN A 6 -19.12 0.67 12.67
N ARG A 7 -18.60 1.33 11.62
CA ARG A 7 -18.84 0.90 10.23
C ARG A 7 -17.95 1.50 9.12
N LEU A 8 -16.92 2.30 9.44
CA LEU A 8 -16.08 2.90 8.39
C LEU A 8 -14.95 1.96 7.98
N LEU A 9 -14.99 1.46 6.74
CA LEU A 9 -13.93 0.70 6.11
C LEU A 9 -12.78 1.66 5.73
N LEU A 10 -11.89 1.94 6.67
CA LEU A 10 -10.82 2.93 6.48
C LEU A 10 -9.58 2.30 5.86
N VAL A 11 -9.30 2.66 4.60
CA VAL A 11 -8.04 2.37 3.91
C VAL A 11 -7.14 3.60 4.03
N ILE A 12 -5.90 3.41 4.51
CA ILE A 12 -4.92 4.49 4.65
C ILE A 12 -3.68 4.19 3.82
N ASP A 13 -3.43 5.04 2.83
CA ASP A 13 -2.14 5.14 2.15
C ASP A 13 -1.25 6.11 2.94
N PRO A 14 -0.24 5.64 3.69
CA PRO A 14 0.47 6.46 4.65
C PRO A 14 1.58 7.26 3.97
N VAL A 15 1.20 8.10 2.99
CA VAL A 15 2.08 8.89 2.12
C VAL A 15 2.97 9.83 2.94
N MET A 16 4.09 9.28 3.42
CA MET A 16 5.08 9.95 4.29
C MET A 16 6.39 10.11 3.55
N LEU A 17 6.72 9.14 2.71
CA LEU A 17 7.96 9.05 1.96
C LEU A 17 7.62 8.71 0.51
N SER A 18 8.19 9.45 -0.43
CA SER A 18 8.14 9.05 -1.84
C SER A 18 8.86 7.71 -2.04
N SER A 19 8.63 7.06 -3.19
CA SER A 19 9.36 5.84 -3.57
C SER A 19 10.87 6.07 -3.82
N SER A 20 11.34 7.32 -3.76
CA SER A 20 12.76 7.69 -3.76
C SER A 20 13.28 8.02 -2.34
N GLY A 21 12.49 7.79 -1.30
CA GLY A 21 12.85 8.03 0.10
C GLY A 21 12.75 9.51 0.55
N THR A 22 12.32 10.42 -0.32
CA THR A 22 12.16 11.85 0.04
C THR A 22 10.98 12.03 0.98
N PRO A 23 11.15 12.71 2.13
CA PRO A 23 10.05 13.04 3.03
C PRO A 23 9.00 13.93 2.37
N LEU A 24 7.73 13.52 2.47
CA LEU A 24 6.57 14.25 1.96
C LEU A 24 5.79 14.95 3.07
N LEU A 25 5.96 14.51 4.32
CA LEU A 25 5.32 15.09 5.49
C LEU A 25 6.36 15.68 6.45
N LYS A 26 5.97 16.80 7.10
CA LYS A 26 6.70 17.29 8.28
C LYS A 26 6.73 16.20 9.36
N PRO A 27 7.80 16.09 10.17
CA PRO A 27 7.91 15.06 11.21
C PRO A 27 6.71 15.00 12.16
N SER A 28 6.15 16.15 12.54
CA SER A 28 4.95 16.25 13.38
C SER A 28 3.69 15.66 12.71
N ALA A 29 3.54 15.83 11.39
CA ALA A 29 2.44 15.28 10.63
C ALA A 29 2.56 13.74 10.48
N ALA A 30 3.76 13.23 10.20
CA ALA A 30 4.01 11.79 10.19
C ALA A 30 3.73 11.15 11.58
N GLN A 31 4.12 11.83 12.65
CA GLN A 31 3.81 11.38 14.01
C GLN A 31 2.31 11.40 14.30
N ALA A 32 1.59 12.42 13.85
CA ALA A 32 0.14 12.51 14.00
C ALA A 32 -0.58 11.39 13.22
N LEU A 33 -0.17 11.12 11.97
CA LEU A 33 -0.66 10.00 11.15
C LEU A 33 -0.49 8.67 11.91
N ALA A 34 0.73 8.39 12.37
CA ALA A 34 1.04 7.15 13.07
C ALA A 34 0.28 7.01 14.42
N LYS A 35 0.12 8.09 15.18
CA LYS A 35 -0.52 8.03 16.51
C LYS A 35 -2.04 8.10 16.46
N ARG A 36 -2.63 8.76 15.46
CA ARG A 36 -4.06 9.12 15.47
C ARG A 36 -4.87 8.49 14.36
N LEU A 37 -4.26 8.15 13.23
CA LEU A 37 -4.97 7.65 12.05
C LEU A 37 -4.70 6.17 11.80
N LEU A 38 -3.45 5.72 11.82
CA LEU A 38 -3.12 4.30 11.60
C LEU A 38 -3.83 3.34 12.57
N PRO A 39 -4.01 3.66 13.87
CA PRO A 39 -4.78 2.81 14.78
C PRO A 39 -6.28 2.68 14.45
N LEU A 40 -6.79 3.50 13.52
CA LEU A 40 -8.17 3.46 13.06
C LEU A 40 -8.31 2.73 11.71
N ALA A 41 -7.20 2.35 11.09
CA ALA A 41 -7.20 1.77 9.76
C ALA A 41 -7.69 0.33 9.80
N MET A 42 -8.57 -0.01 8.86
CA MET A 42 -8.84 -1.40 8.51
C MET A 42 -7.70 -1.97 7.66
N LEU A 43 -7.15 -1.15 6.76
CA LEU A 43 -5.99 -1.49 5.92
C LEU A 43 -5.03 -0.32 5.86
N VAL A 44 -3.74 -0.60 6.05
CA VAL A 44 -2.63 0.34 5.77
C VAL A 44 -1.84 -0.17 4.58
N THR A 45 -1.54 0.70 3.62
CA THR A 45 -0.88 0.31 2.35
C THR A 45 0.50 0.93 2.16
N PRO A 46 1.47 0.74 3.07
CA PRO A 46 2.78 1.39 2.96
C PRO A 46 3.59 0.87 1.76
N ASN A 47 4.39 1.73 1.14
CA ASN A 47 5.51 1.28 0.29
C ASN A 47 6.68 0.72 1.16
N LEU A 48 7.76 0.20 0.56
CA LEU A 48 8.86 -0.39 1.36
C LEU A 48 9.53 0.61 2.31
N ASP A 49 9.71 1.88 1.91
CA ASP A 49 10.35 2.90 2.74
C ASP A 49 9.44 3.32 3.91
N GLU A 50 8.15 3.47 3.64
CA GLU A 50 7.13 3.72 4.66
C GLU A 50 7.00 2.53 5.61
N ALA A 51 7.04 1.30 5.09
CA ALA A 51 6.99 0.09 5.89
C ALA A 51 8.21 0.00 6.80
N ALA A 52 9.41 0.31 6.28
CA ALA A 52 10.64 0.37 7.05
C ALA A 52 10.54 1.39 8.20
N ALA A 53 10.01 2.58 7.92
CA ALA A 53 9.81 3.62 8.93
C ALA A 53 8.77 3.23 10.00
N LEU A 54 7.66 2.63 9.60
CA LEU A 54 6.59 2.22 10.51
C LEU A 54 6.97 1.01 11.39
N ALA A 55 7.63 0.03 10.78
CA ALA A 55 8.10 -1.18 11.43
C ALA A 55 9.43 -0.98 12.19
N LYS A 56 10.12 0.15 11.98
CA LYS A 56 11.45 0.47 12.54
C LYS A 56 12.51 -0.59 12.20
N ARG A 57 12.48 -1.09 10.97
CA ARG A 57 13.40 -2.12 10.45
C ARG A 57 13.62 -1.94 8.96
N ARG A 58 14.63 -2.62 8.40
CA ARG A 58 14.86 -2.60 6.95
C ARG A 58 13.84 -3.48 6.23
N VAL A 59 13.51 -3.10 4.99
CA VAL A 59 12.60 -3.85 4.11
C VAL A 59 13.11 -3.76 2.66
N ARG A 60 13.68 -4.85 2.16
CA ARG A 60 14.39 -4.94 0.87
C ARG A 60 14.10 -6.24 0.14
N GLU A 61 13.64 -7.27 0.84
CA GLU A 61 13.30 -8.58 0.28
C GLU A 61 11.96 -9.10 0.85
N PRO A 62 11.34 -10.12 0.22
CA PRO A 62 10.02 -10.60 0.61
C PRO A 62 9.89 -11.00 2.09
N GLU A 63 10.91 -11.62 2.69
CA GLU A 63 10.82 -12.02 4.11
C GLU A 63 10.87 -10.84 5.06
N GLU A 64 11.67 -9.81 4.74
CA GLU A 64 11.63 -8.55 5.47
C GLU A 64 10.28 -7.83 5.32
N MET A 65 9.59 -7.99 4.18
CA MET A 65 8.21 -7.50 4.03
C MET A 65 7.26 -8.20 5.00
N ARG A 66 7.40 -9.53 5.19
CA ARG A 66 6.57 -10.31 6.15
C ARG A 66 6.76 -9.81 7.56
N GLU A 67 8.02 -9.69 7.95
CA GLU A 67 8.40 -9.16 9.25
C GLU A 67 7.89 -7.74 9.49
N ALA A 68 7.95 -6.88 8.46
CA ALA A 68 7.44 -5.52 8.55
C ALA A 68 5.91 -5.49 8.65
N ALA A 69 5.20 -6.25 7.83
CA ALA A 69 3.74 -6.32 7.86
C ALA A 69 3.23 -6.80 9.23
N ARG A 70 3.84 -7.84 9.78
CA ARG A 70 3.52 -8.37 11.12
C ARG A 70 3.79 -7.33 12.22
N ALA A 71 4.92 -6.63 12.15
CA ALA A 71 5.25 -5.57 13.12
C ALA A 71 4.29 -4.38 13.04
N ILE A 72 3.91 -3.95 11.84
CA ILE A 72 2.95 -2.86 11.61
C ILE A 72 1.56 -3.27 12.12
N HIS A 73 1.12 -4.49 11.78
CA HIS A 73 -0.14 -5.04 12.27
C HIS A 73 -0.15 -5.11 13.81
N GLY A 74 0.88 -5.68 14.43
CA GLY A 74 0.98 -5.76 15.89
C GLY A 74 0.98 -4.38 16.59
N ARG A 75 1.46 -3.34 15.89
CA ARG A 75 1.51 -1.98 16.43
C ARG A 75 0.21 -1.19 16.25
N PHE A 76 -0.50 -1.38 15.14
CA PHE A 76 -1.64 -0.53 14.77
C PHE A 76 -2.98 -1.28 14.68
N GLY A 77 -2.98 -2.61 14.70
CA GLY A 77 -4.16 -3.48 14.71
C GLY A 77 -4.81 -3.73 13.35
N GLY A 78 -4.67 -2.81 12.39
CA GLY A 78 -5.21 -2.96 11.04
C GLY A 78 -4.46 -4.00 10.19
N ALA A 79 -5.08 -4.45 9.10
CA ALA A 79 -4.39 -5.22 8.07
C ALA A 79 -3.34 -4.35 7.37
N VAL A 80 -2.35 -5.00 6.75
CA VAL A 80 -1.22 -4.33 6.12
C VAL A 80 -0.99 -4.91 4.73
N LEU A 81 -0.88 -4.03 3.73
CA LEU A 81 -0.44 -4.35 2.38
C LEU A 81 0.88 -3.62 2.10
N VAL A 82 2.00 -4.32 2.25
CA VAL A 82 3.32 -3.77 1.93
C VAL A 82 3.52 -3.82 0.41
N LYS A 83 3.60 -2.65 -0.22
CA LYS A 83 3.78 -2.50 -1.67
C LYS A 83 5.26 -2.57 -2.01
N GLY A 84 5.67 -3.62 -2.74
CA GLY A 84 7.06 -3.86 -3.11
C GLY A 84 7.41 -3.47 -4.55
N GLY A 85 6.52 -2.77 -5.26
CA GLY A 85 6.69 -2.39 -6.67
C GLY A 85 7.97 -1.60 -7.03
N HIS A 86 8.76 -1.14 -6.04
CA HIS A 86 10.07 -0.50 -6.25
C HIS A 86 11.29 -1.39 -5.92
N MET A 87 11.07 -2.62 -5.43
CA MET A 87 12.11 -3.63 -5.23
C MET A 87 12.85 -3.93 -6.55
N LYS A 88 14.14 -4.28 -6.49
CA LYS A 88 14.96 -4.59 -7.67
C LYS A 88 14.73 -6.03 -8.16
N THR A 89 13.48 -6.36 -8.48
CA THR A 89 13.04 -7.67 -8.95
C THR A 89 12.40 -7.57 -10.33
N THR A 90 12.27 -8.72 -11.01
CA THR A 90 11.57 -8.83 -12.31
C THR A 90 10.06 -8.73 -12.17
N GLU A 91 9.52 -9.02 -10.99
CA GLU A 91 8.11 -8.95 -10.65
C GLU A 91 7.83 -7.82 -9.64
N ALA A 92 6.63 -7.25 -9.72
CA ALA A 92 6.10 -6.36 -8.70
C ALA A 92 5.42 -7.21 -7.61
N ILE A 93 6.13 -7.42 -6.51
CA ILE A 93 5.67 -8.25 -5.38
C ILE A 93 5.08 -7.33 -4.32
N ASP A 94 3.84 -7.62 -3.89
CA ASP A 94 3.24 -7.01 -2.70
C ASP A 94 2.95 -8.12 -1.67
N LEU A 95 2.89 -7.75 -0.39
CA LEU A 95 2.56 -8.68 0.69
C LEU A 95 1.35 -8.17 1.47
N PHE A 96 0.34 -9.02 1.61
CA PHE A 96 -0.80 -8.80 2.49
C PHE A 96 -0.68 -9.59 3.79
N TYR A 97 -1.07 -8.98 4.91
CA TYR A 97 -1.23 -9.64 6.21
C TYR A 97 -2.34 -8.96 7.03
N ASP A 98 -3.28 -9.74 7.61
CA ASP A 98 -4.36 -9.20 8.45
C ASP A 98 -4.40 -9.76 9.88
N GLY A 99 -3.38 -10.53 10.28
CA GLY A 99 -3.36 -11.25 11.55
C GLY A 99 -3.83 -12.71 11.45
N ARG A 100 -4.41 -13.12 10.31
CA ARG A 100 -4.90 -14.48 10.05
C ARG A 100 -4.42 -15.02 8.70
N GLU A 101 -4.70 -14.28 7.64
CA GLU A 101 -4.29 -14.58 6.26
C GLU A 101 -2.98 -13.83 5.95
N GLU A 102 -2.07 -14.51 5.25
CA GLU A 102 -0.83 -13.93 4.72
C GLU A 102 -0.59 -14.47 3.31
N PHE A 103 -0.39 -13.59 2.33
CA PHE A 103 -0.08 -14.01 0.96
C PHE A 103 0.71 -12.96 0.18
N LEU A 104 1.44 -13.44 -0.82
CA LEU A 104 2.14 -12.59 -1.79
C LEU A 104 1.27 -12.39 -3.02
N LEU A 105 1.34 -11.18 -3.56
CA LEU A 105 0.72 -10.78 -4.81
C LEU A 105 1.83 -10.42 -5.79
N SER A 106 2.13 -11.31 -6.73
CA SER A 106 3.10 -11.04 -7.79
C SER A 106 2.39 -10.69 -9.10
N ALA A 107 3.02 -9.82 -9.88
CA ALA A 107 2.66 -9.56 -11.25
C ALA A 107 3.91 -9.17 -12.05
N PRO A 108 3.96 -9.45 -13.37
CA PRO A 108 5.05 -8.99 -14.21
C PRO A 108 5.23 -7.47 -14.11
N ARG A 109 6.48 -7.01 -13.96
CA ARG A 109 6.75 -5.57 -13.92
C ARG A 109 6.78 -5.00 -15.34
N VAL A 110 6.01 -3.95 -15.57
CA VAL A 110 6.14 -3.16 -16.81
C VAL A 110 7.45 -2.38 -16.77
N ARG A 111 8.39 -2.73 -17.64
CA ARG A 111 9.73 -2.13 -17.68
C ARG A 111 9.69 -0.71 -18.24
N GLY A 112 10.55 0.16 -17.69
CA GLY A 112 10.77 1.51 -18.21
C GLY A 112 9.60 2.48 -18.01
N VAL A 113 8.64 2.15 -17.14
CA VAL A 113 7.46 2.97 -16.85
C VAL A 113 7.31 3.10 -15.33
N ALA A 114 7.17 4.33 -14.85
CA ALA A 114 6.88 4.65 -13.45
C ALA A 114 5.92 5.85 -13.42
N PRO A 115 4.62 5.64 -13.68
CA PRO A 115 3.66 6.73 -13.65
C PRO A 115 3.48 7.19 -12.20
N PRO A 116 3.25 8.50 -11.95
CA PRO A 116 2.91 8.96 -10.62
C PRO A 116 1.52 8.42 -10.21
N GLY A 117 1.25 8.42 -8.91
CA GLY A 117 -0.10 8.10 -8.40
C GLY A 117 -0.47 6.61 -8.38
N THR A 118 0.47 5.70 -8.63
CA THR A 118 0.23 4.24 -8.57
C THR A 118 -0.26 3.80 -7.19
N GLY A 119 0.34 4.31 -6.11
CA GLY A 119 -0.08 4.03 -4.74
C GLY A 119 -1.50 4.51 -4.42
N CYS A 120 -1.84 5.72 -4.85
CA CYS A 120 -3.18 6.28 -4.66
C CYS A 120 -4.23 5.52 -5.47
N THR A 121 -3.91 5.16 -6.72
CA THR A 121 -4.78 4.37 -7.60
C THR A 121 -5.04 2.99 -6.99
N TYR A 122 -4.00 2.34 -6.47
CA TYR A 122 -4.13 1.03 -5.84
C TYR A 122 -5.03 1.09 -4.59
N SER A 123 -4.80 2.07 -3.71
CA SER A 123 -5.61 2.27 -2.51
C SER A 123 -7.06 2.64 -2.83
N ALA A 124 -7.28 3.43 -3.89
CA ALA A 124 -8.61 3.76 -4.40
C ALA A 124 -9.33 2.53 -4.95
N ALA A 125 -8.63 1.68 -5.72
CA ALA A 125 -9.19 0.44 -6.25
C ALA A 125 -9.60 -0.52 -5.13
N ILE A 126 -8.76 -0.70 -4.10
CA ILE A 126 -9.11 -1.50 -2.91
C ILE A 126 -10.36 -0.95 -2.24
N THR A 127 -10.40 0.38 -2.03
CA THR A 127 -11.56 1.06 -1.43
C THR A 127 -12.83 0.84 -2.27
N ALA A 128 -12.72 0.88 -3.59
CA ALA A 128 -13.85 0.65 -4.50
C ALA A 128 -14.38 -0.80 -4.43
N PHE A 129 -13.50 -1.81 -4.38
CA PHE A 129 -13.93 -3.20 -4.22
C PHE A 129 -14.54 -3.47 -2.85
N LEU A 130 -14.00 -2.90 -1.79
CA LEU A 130 -14.61 -2.94 -0.45
C LEU A 130 -16.01 -2.30 -0.46
N ALA A 131 -16.18 -1.15 -1.12
CA ALA A 131 -17.48 -0.50 -1.25
C ALA A 131 -18.49 -1.32 -2.05
N LYS A 132 -18.03 -2.20 -2.96
CA LYS A 132 -18.86 -3.18 -3.67
C LYS A 132 -19.25 -4.40 -2.83
N GLY A 133 -18.76 -4.51 -1.59
CA GLY A 133 -19.08 -5.60 -0.66
C GLY A 133 -18.07 -6.75 -0.66
N GLU A 134 -16.93 -6.61 -1.36
CA GLU A 134 -15.88 -7.62 -1.34
C GLU A 134 -15.22 -7.72 0.05
N ARG A 135 -14.87 -8.95 0.45
CA ARG A 135 -14.03 -9.15 1.65
C ARG A 135 -12.64 -8.56 1.44
N LEU A 136 -11.99 -8.11 2.51
CA LEU A 136 -10.72 -7.38 2.41
C LEU A 136 -9.61 -8.11 1.62
N PRO A 137 -9.28 -9.39 1.88
CA PRO A 137 -8.27 -10.09 1.07
C PRO A 137 -8.63 -10.12 -0.42
N ARG A 138 -9.90 -10.36 -0.73
CA ARG A 138 -10.39 -10.39 -2.12
C ARG A 138 -10.34 -9.02 -2.79
N ALA A 139 -10.70 -7.97 -2.07
CA ALA A 139 -10.60 -6.60 -2.55
C ALA A 139 -9.15 -6.21 -2.91
N VAL A 140 -8.18 -6.69 -2.11
CA VAL A 140 -6.75 -6.48 -2.38
C VAL A 140 -6.30 -7.25 -3.63
N GLU A 141 -6.68 -8.52 -3.79
CA GLU A 141 -6.39 -9.31 -5.00
C GLU A 141 -6.96 -8.67 -6.26
N LEU A 142 -8.24 -8.27 -6.23
CA LEU A 142 -8.92 -7.63 -7.36
C LEU A 142 -8.27 -6.28 -7.70
N ALA A 143 -7.87 -5.52 -6.69
CA ALA A 143 -7.15 -4.27 -6.90
C ALA A 143 -5.76 -4.48 -7.51
N LYS A 144 -5.06 -5.56 -7.16
CA LYS A 144 -3.79 -5.93 -7.82
C LYS A 144 -4.01 -6.22 -9.30
N GLN A 145 -5.05 -6.98 -9.63
CA GLN A 145 -5.42 -7.29 -11.02
C GLN A 145 -5.74 -6.01 -11.80
N HIS A 146 -6.54 -5.11 -11.21
CA HIS A 146 -6.83 -3.81 -11.79
C HIS A 146 -5.57 -2.98 -12.05
N MET A 147 -4.59 -3.00 -11.12
CA MET A 147 -3.32 -2.32 -11.35
C MET A 147 -2.56 -2.90 -12.55
N VAL A 148 -2.56 -4.22 -12.74
CA VAL A 148 -1.91 -4.85 -13.91
C VAL A 148 -2.55 -4.39 -15.22
N GLU A 149 -3.87 -4.30 -15.26
CA GLU A 149 -4.61 -3.77 -16.41
C GLU A 149 -4.28 -2.29 -16.65
N ALA A 150 -4.33 -1.47 -15.61
CA ALA A 150 -4.02 -0.03 -15.69
C ALA A 150 -2.58 0.24 -16.15
N PHE A 151 -1.63 -0.64 -15.76
CA PHE A 151 -0.25 -0.60 -16.25
C PHE A 151 -0.13 -0.99 -17.72
N SER A 152 -0.99 -1.88 -18.22
CA SER A 152 -1.04 -2.27 -19.63
C SER A 152 -1.63 -1.16 -20.51
N GLY A 153 -2.50 -0.32 -19.95
CA GLY A 153 -3.10 0.84 -20.60
C GLY A 153 -2.30 2.15 -20.50
N VAL A 154 -1.06 2.12 -20.01
CA VAL A 154 -0.29 3.36 -19.78
C VAL A 154 -0.21 4.21 -21.04
N PHE A 155 -0.59 5.48 -20.89
CA PHE A 155 -0.55 6.46 -21.97
C PHE A 155 0.34 7.65 -21.60
N ARG A 156 0.70 8.46 -22.61
CA ARG A 156 1.59 9.61 -22.47
C ARG A 156 0.85 10.90 -22.80
N VAL A 157 0.96 11.88 -21.91
CA VAL A 157 0.53 13.27 -22.15
C VAL A 157 1.74 14.18 -22.01
N GLY A 158 2.17 14.77 -23.12
CA GLY A 158 3.43 15.52 -23.17
C GLY A 158 4.62 14.65 -22.77
N LYS A 159 5.37 15.08 -21.74
CA LYS A 159 6.52 14.35 -21.17
C LYS A 159 6.15 13.38 -20.03
N HIS A 160 4.88 13.33 -19.63
CA HIS A 160 4.43 12.56 -18.47
C HIS A 160 3.66 11.31 -18.92
N ARG A 161 3.78 10.22 -18.15
CA ARG A 161 3.05 8.97 -18.35
C ARG A 161 2.04 8.78 -17.22
N PHE A 162 0.87 8.26 -17.53
CA PHE A 162 -0.23 8.04 -16.59
C PHE A 162 -0.74 6.61 -16.73
N LEU A 163 -1.34 6.08 -15.65
CA LEU A 163 -2.08 4.82 -15.71
C LEU A 163 -3.31 4.99 -16.60
N GLY A 164 -3.62 3.97 -17.41
CA GLY A 164 -4.79 3.92 -18.29
C GLY A 164 -6.02 3.32 -17.66
#